data_AF-A0A944NXC9-F1
#
_entry.id   AF-A0A944NXC9-F1
#
_cell.length_a   1.000
_cell.length_b   1.000
_cell.length_c   1.000
_cell.angle_alpha   90.00
_cell.angle_beta   90.00
_cell.angle_gamma   90.00
#
_symmetry.space_group_name_H-M   'P 1'
#
loop_
_entity.id
_entity.type
_entity.pdbx_description
1 polymer ?
#
loop_
_entity_poly.entity_id
_entity_poly.type
_entity_poly.pdbx_seq_one_letter_code
_entity_poly.pdbx_strand_id
1 'polypeptide(L)' 'MTTVILVIHLLLAIGLVGIILIQRSEGGGLGIGGGGGGGGGGMGGFMTGRAAADLLTRTTAIIAAAFMVTS' A
#
# COMPACT_ATOMS: atom_id res chain seq x y z
N MET A 1 6.18 -29.86 -9.91
CA MET A 1 5.39 -28.62 -10.10
C MET A 1 4.94 -28.00 -8.79
N THR A 2 4.47 -28.79 -7.82
CA THR A 2 4.03 -28.30 -6.50
C THR A 2 5.07 -27.47 -5.74
N THR A 3 6.35 -27.87 -5.72
CA THR A 3 7.43 -27.11 -5.06
C THR A 3 7.60 -25.71 -5.65
N VAL A 4 7.43 -25.55 -6.96
CA VAL A 4 7.54 -24.24 -7.64
C VAL A 4 6.40 -23.32 -7.20
N ILE A 5 5.17 -23.84 -7.13
CA ILE A 5 4.01 -23.08 -6.67
C ILE A 5 4.18 -22.65 -5.21
N LEU A 6 4.67 -23.54 -4.35
CA LEU A 6 4.93 -23.23 -2.94
C LEU A 6 5.99 -22.14 -2.75
N VAL A 7 7.06 -22.16 -3.56
CA VAL A 7 8.08 -21.10 -3.55
C VAL A 7 7.46 -19.76 -3.96
N ILE A 8 6.66 -19.73 -5.01
CA ILE A 8 5.96 -18.51 -5.45
C ILE A 8 5.00 -18.00 -4.36
N HIS A 9 4.21 -18.90 -3.76
CA HIS A 9 3.26 -18.57 -2.71
C HIS A 9 3.96 -17.95 -1.48
N LEU A 10 5.09 -18.52 -1.06
CA LEU A 10 5.90 -17.98 0.03
C LEU A 10 6.44 -16.57 -0.28
N LEU A 11 6.91 -16.34 -1.50
CA LEU A 11 7.38 -15.02 -1.93
C LEU A 11 6.24 -13.98 -1.94
N LEU A 12 5.06 -14.37 -2.43
CA LEU A 12 3.86 -13.51 -2.39
C LEU A 12 3.45 -13.18 -0.96
N ALA A 13 3.48 -14.15 -0.05
CA ALA A 13 3.16 -13.95 1.36
C ALA A 13 4.10 -12.92 2.03
N ILE A 14 5.41 -13.09 1.85
CA ILE A 14 6.41 -12.16 2.41
C ILE A 14 6.26 -10.77 1.80
N GLY A 15 6.04 -10.68 0.48
CA GLY A 15 5.81 -9.42 -0.22
C GLY A 15 4.58 -8.67 0.30
N LEU A 16 3.47 -9.39 0.52
CA LEU A 16 2.24 -8.84 1.09
C LEU A 16 2.46 -8.27 2.49
N VAL A 17 3.14 -9.01 3.37
CA VAL A 17 3.48 -8.54 4.72
C VAL A 17 4.32 -7.26 4.63
N GLY A 18 5.36 -7.24 3.78
CA GLY A 18 6.21 -6.07 3.58
C GLY A 18 5.42 -4.82 3.16
N ILE A 19 4.54 -4.94 2.15
CA ILE A 19 3.76 -3.81 1.65
C ILE A 19 2.71 -3.34 2.66
N ILE A 20 2.02 -4.26 3.35
CA ILE A 20 1.03 -3.90 4.38
C ILE A 20 1.67 -3.11 5.52
N LEU A 21 2.89 -3.48 5.94
CA LEU A 21 3.62 -2.74 6.96
C LEU A 21 3.93 -1.31 6.51
N ILE A 22 4.31 -1.12 5.25
CA ILE A 22 4.54 0.21 4.65
C ILE A 22 3.22 1.00 4.61
N GLN A 23 2.13 0.39 4.14
CA GLN A 23 0.81 1.02 4.07
C GLN A 23 0.27 1.45 5.43
N ARG A 24 0.58 0.73 6.51
CA ARG A 24 0.17 1.12 7.87
C ARG A 24 0.88 2.38 8.36
N SER A 25 2.10 2.65 7.89
CA SER A 25 2.82 3.89 8.24
C SER A 25 2.18 5.13 7.60
N GLU A 26 1.59 4.98 6.40
CA GLU A 26 0.87 6.05 5.69
C GLU A 26 -0.61 6.15 6.10
N GLY A 27 -1.24 5.01 6.42
CA GLY A 27 -2.66 4.90 6.77
C GLY A 27 -2.99 5.09 8.25
N GLY A 28 -1.99 5.30 9.12
CA GLY A 28 -2.16 5.54 10.56
C GLY A 28 -2.35 7.01 10.93
N GLY A 29 -2.15 7.93 9.99
CA GLY A 29 -2.38 9.36 10.17
C GLY A 29 -3.80 9.70 9.78
N LEU A 30 -4.63 9.94 10.79
CA LEU A 30 -5.93 10.60 10.75
C LEU A 30 -6.14 11.46 9.48
N GLY A 31 -7.34 11.41 8.93
CA GLY A 31 -7.87 12.43 8.00
C GLY A 31 -7.94 13.85 8.59
N ILE A 32 -7.00 14.28 9.43
CA ILE A 32 -6.77 15.65 9.91
C ILE A 32 -5.99 16.47 8.85
N GLY A 33 -6.23 16.20 7.57
CA GLY A 33 -5.99 17.15 6.49
C GLY A 33 -7.28 17.62 5.82
N GLY A 34 -8.44 17.09 6.24
CA GLY A 34 -9.75 17.48 5.74
C GLY A 34 -10.31 18.70 6.48
N GLY A 35 -9.90 19.89 6.03
CA GLY A 35 -10.71 21.13 6.17
C GLY A 35 -10.86 21.72 7.58
N GLY A 36 -10.02 22.69 7.92
CA GLY A 36 -10.31 23.56 9.07
C GLY A 36 -9.16 24.48 9.46
N GLY A 37 -9.12 25.67 8.87
CA GLY A 37 -8.50 26.84 9.51
C GLY A 37 -7.04 27.14 9.17
N GLY A 38 -6.85 28.14 8.30
CA GLY A 38 -5.83 29.17 8.50
C GLY A 38 -4.38 28.87 8.10
N GLY A 39 -3.95 29.48 6.99
CA GLY A 39 -2.61 30.06 6.89
C GLY A 39 -1.50 29.18 6.31
N GLY A 40 -1.19 29.40 5.03
CA GLY A 40 0.17 29.40 4.47
C GLY A 40 1.02 28.14 4.62
N GLY A 41 0.99 27.24 3.62
CA GLY A 41 2.04 26.23 3.48
C GLY A 41 1.78 25.12 2.46
N GLY A 42 2.14 25.34 1.19
CA GLY A 42 2.61 24.29 0.27
C GLY A 42 1.59 23.29 -0.33
N MET A 43 0.91 23.69 -1.42
CA MET A 43 0.11 22.80 -2.29
C MET A 43 0.89 21.58 -2.85
N GLY A 44 2.22 21.68 -2.97
CA GLY A 44 3.05 20.66 -3.63
C GLY A 44 3.22 19.33 -2.88
N GLY A 45 3.13 19.33 -1.54
CA GLY A 45 3.29 18.10 -0.73
C GLY A 45 2.01 17.26 -0.64
N PHE A 46 0.85 17.89 -0.79
CA PHE A 46 -0.44 17.21 -0.67
C PHE A 46 -0.83 16.44 -1.95
N MET A 47 -0.37 16.89 -3.12
CA MET A 47 -0.59 16.19 -4.39
C MET A 47 0.29 14.95 -4.55
N THR A 48 1.55 15.00 -4.10
CA THR A 48 2.49 13.87 -4.18
C THR A 48 2.13 12.72 -3.24
N GLY A 49 1.67 13.02 -2.02
CA GLY A 49 1.23 11.99 -1.06
C GLY A 49 0.04 11.17 -1.56
N ARG A 50 -0.90 11.79 -2.29
CA ARG A 50 -2.04 11.08 -2.89
C ARG A 50 -1.63 10.14 -4.03
N ALA A 51 -0.70 10.56 -4.88
CA ALA A 51 -0.23 9.74 -5.99
C ALA A 51 0.53 8.50 -5.51
N ALA A 52 1.36 8.63 -4.48
CA ALA A 52 2.07 7.50 -3.87
C ALA A 52 1.12 6.50 -3.20
N ALA A 53 0.12 7.00 -2.47
CA ALA A 53 -0.88 6.16 -1.81
C ALA A 53 -1.69 5.32 -2.82
N ASP A 54 -2.11 5.90 -3.94
CA ASP A 54 -2.89 5.19 -4.97
C ASP A 54 -2.09 4.06 -5.64
N LEU A 55 -0.80 4.28 -5.91
CA LEU A 55 0.09 3.26 -6.45
C LEU A 55 0.32 2.12 -5.46
N LEU A 56 0.53 2.43 -4.18
CA LEU A 56 0.78 1.43 -3.15
C LEU A 56 -0.46 0.56 -2.91
N THR A 57 -1.65 1.17 -2.83
CA THR A 57 -2.93 0.45 -2.73
C THR A 57 -3.17 -0.47 -3.92
N ARG A 58 -2.93 0.02 -5.15
CA ARG A 58 -3.09 -0.78 -6.37
C ARG A 58 -2.09 -1.94 -6.42
N THR A 59 -0.85 -1.73 -5.96
CA THR A 59 0.18 -2.77 -5.89
C THR A 59 -0.20 -3.87 -4.89
N THR A 60 -0.68 -3.51 -3.70
CA THR A 60 -1.19 -4.48 -2.71
C THR A 60 -2.33 -5.31 -3.28
N ALA A 61 -3.29 -4.67 -3.96
CA ALA A 61 -4.44 -5.37 -4.53
C ALA A 61 -4.02 -6.45 -5.54
N ILE A 62 -3.05 -6.15 -6.41
CA ILE A 62 -2.53 -7.09 -7.40
C ILE A 62 -1.83 -8.27 -6.71
N ILE A 63 -0.95 -8.01 -5.75
CA ILE A 63 -0.20 -9.07 -5.05
C ILE A 63 -1.14 -9.92 -4.20
N ALA A 64 -2.14 -9.32 -3.57
CA ALA A 64 -3.17 -10.03 -2.81
C ALA A 64 -4.00 -10.96 -3.70
N ALA A 65 -4.41 -10.50 -4.88
CA ALA A 65 -5.13 -11.34 -5.84
C ALA A 65 -4.25 -12.52 -6.30
N ALA A 66 -2.97 -12.27 -6.60
CA ALA A 66 -2.03 -13.32 -6.98
C ALA A 66 -1.84 -14.36 -5.86
N PHE A 67 -1.73 -13.93 -4.60
CA PHE A 67 -1.64 -14.81 -3.44
C PHE A 67 -2.84 -15.75 -3.36
N MET A 68 -4.06 -15.21 -3.48
CA MET A 68 -5.31 -16.00 -3.43
C MET A 68 -5.42 -17.02 -4.56
N VAL A 69 -4.97 -16.69 -5.78
CA VAL A 69 -4.98 -17.63 -6.91
C VAL A 69 -4.04 -18.82 -6.68
N THR A 70 -2.94 -18.61 -5.97
CA THR A 70 -1.95 -19.66 -5.68
C THR A 70 -2.24 -20.48 -4.42
N SER A 71 -3.32 -20.16 -3.70
CA SER A 71 -3.67 -20.70 -2.39
C SER A 71 -4.82 -21.70 -2.44
#